data_AF-W7BDJ6-F1
#
_entry.id   AF-W7BDJ6-F1
#
_cell.length_a   1.000
_cell.length_b   1.000
_cell.length_c   1.000
_cell.angle_alpha   90.00
_cell.angle_beta   90.00
_cell.angle_gamma   90.00
#
_symmetry.space_group_name_H-M   'P 1'
#
loop_
_entity.id
_entity.type
_entity.pdbx_description
1 polymer ?
#
loop_
_entity_poly.entity_id
_entity_poly.type
_entity_poly.pdbx_seq_one_letter_code
_entity_poly.pdbx_strand_id
1 'polypeptide(L)'
;MTCSYVDDVYDIVNMLVSQDDVELIRAKDYIKNPKESGYRSLHIIVAIPIFLSEKSEVFRVEIQIRTIAMDFWASLEHSLRYKGGVPPAAFKQLEDAATSISKMEDQMLVIRKYMED
;
A
#
# COMPACT_ATOMS: atom_id res chain seq x y z
N MET A 1 1.71 5.73 3.73
CA MET A 1 0.40 6.40 3.81
C MET A 1 -0.67 5.34 3.97
N THR A 2 -1.68 5.60 4.80
CA THR A 2 -2.75 4.65 5.08
C THR A 2 -4.10 5.28 4.72
N CYS A 3 -4.92 4.54 3.99
CA CYS A 3 -6.22 4.94 3.44
C CYS A 3 -7.34 4.11 4.07
N SER A 4 -8.58 4.58 3.96
CA SER A 4 -9.73 3.83 4.48
C SER A 4 -10.12 2.67 3.56
N TYR A 5 -10.17 2.92 2.24
CA TYR A 5 -10.58 1.93 1.26
C TYR A 5 -9.56 1.75 0.12
N VAL A 6 -9.73 0.67 -0.64
CA VAL A 6 -8.83 0.30 -1.73
C VAL A 6 -8.91 1.28 -2.90
N ASP A 7 -10.07 1.86 -3.20
CA ASP A 7 -10.20 2.89 -4.23
C ASP A 7 -9.54 4.21 -3.84
N ASP A 8 -9.66 4.63 -2.57
CA ASP A 8 -8.93 5.79 -2.05
C ASP A 8 -7.40 5.68 -2.31
N VAL A 9 -6.84 4.47 -2.26
CA VAL A 9 -5.42 4.23 -2.58
C VAL A 9 -5.11 4.67 -4.00
N TYR A 10 -5.94 4.26 -4.97
CA TYR A 10 -5.73 4.61 -6.38
C TYR A 10 -6.03 6.08 -6.65
N ASP A 11 -7.08 6.63 -6.04
CA ASP A 11 -7.44 8.04 -6.19
C ASP A 11 -6.31 8.95 -5.69
N ILE A 12 -5.71 8.63 -4.55
CA ILE A 12 -4.57 9.40 -4.02
C ILE A 12 -3.34 9.28 -4.93
N VAL A 13 -3.06 8.11 -5.50
CA VAL A 13 -1.96 7.99 -6.47
C VAL A 13 -2.22 8.86 -7.68
N ASN A 14 -3.43 8.80 -8.24
CA ASN A 14 -3.80 9.58 -9.41
C ASN A 14 -3.68 11.09 -9.13
N MET A 15 -4.17 11.56 -7.97
CA MET A 15 -4.04 12.96 -7.54
C MET A 15 -2.58 13.38 -7.29
N LEU A 16 -1.73 12.46 -6.82
CA LEU A 16 -0.32 12.77 -6.60
C LEU A 16 0.44 12.88 -7.92
N VAL A 17 0.25 11.94 -8.84
CA VAL A 17 0.98 11.89 -10.12
C VAL A 17 0.42 12.87 -11.16
N SER A 18 -0.74 13.50 -10.91
CA SER A 18 -1.29 14.55 -11.76
C SER A 18 -0.69 15.93 -11.47
N GLN A 19 0.15 16.09 -10.45
CA GLN A 19 0.79 17.35 -10.11
C GLN A 19 1.94 17.63 -11.09
N ASP A 20 2.06 18.87 -11.55
CA ASP A 20 3.03 19.27 -12.58
C ASP A 20 4.50 19.06 -12.18
N ASP A 21 4.77 19.00 -10.88
CA ASP A 21 6.11 18.84 -10.27
C ASP A 21 6.38 17.41 -9.77
N VAL A 22 5.50 16.44 -10.05
CA VAL A 22 5.65 15.04 -9.64
C VAL A 22 5.76 14.13 -10.86
N GLU A 23 6.91 13.48 -11.02
CA GLU A 23 7.11 12.49 -12.09
C GLU A 23 7.01 11.06 -11.54
N LEU A 24 6.11 10.24 -12.07
CA LEU A 24 6.04 8.81 -11.74
C LEU A 24 7.17 8.03 -12.43
N ILE A 25 8.12 7.52 -11.65
CA ILE A 25 9.25 6.73 -12.16
C ILE A 25 8.93 5.24 -12.24
N ARG A 26 8.21 4.71 -11.25
CA ARG A 26 7.86 3.28 -11.19
C ARG A 26 6.61 3.07 -10.35
N ALA A 27 5.78 2.11 -10.75
CA ALA A 27 4.71 1.56 -9.92
C ALA A 27 4.87 0.04 -9.78
N LYS A 28 4.60 -0.49 -8.59
CA LYS A 28 4.42 -1.92 -8.31
C LYS A 28 3.12 -2.08 -7.53
N ASP A 29 2.16 -2.71 -8.19
CA ASP A 29 0.83 -2.92 -7.63
C ASP A 29 0.72 -4.31 -7.01
N TYR A 30 1.01 -4.39 -5.70
CA TYR A 30 0.79 -5.61 -4.92
C TYR A 30 -0.63 -5.71 -4.36
N ILE A 31 -1.51 -4.73 -4.60
CA ILE A 31 -2.93 -4.88 -4.30
C ILE A 31 -3.54 -5.79 -5.35
N LYS A 32 -3.28 -5.51 -6.63
CA LYS A 32 -3.72 -6.31 -7.77
C LYS A 32 -2.96 -7.63 -7.91
N ASN A 33 -1.65 -7.62 -7.67
CA ASN A 33 -0.80 -8.81 -7.74
C ASN A 33 -0.07 -9.02 -6.40
N PRO A 34 -0.74 -9.58 -5.37
CA PRO A 34 -0.14 -9.81 -4.06
C PRO A 34 1.12 -10.66 -4.15
N LYS A 35 2.04 -10.47 -3.20
CA LYS A 35 3.17 -11.39 -3.05
C LYS A 35 2.67 -12.75 -2.55
N GLU A 36 3.47 -13.80 -2.76
CA GLU A 36 3.19 -15.15 -2.25
C GLU A 36 2.95 -15.18 -0.73
N SER A 37 3.55 -14.25 0.03
CA SER A 37 3.31 -14.13 1.47
C SER A 37 1.92 -13.62 1.85
N GLY A 38 1.12 -13.14 0.89
CA GLY A 38 -0.13 -12.42 1.12
C GLY A 38 0.03 -10.90 1.25
N TYR A 39 1.27 -10.38 1.16
CA TYR A 39 1.53 -8.94 1.26
C TYR A 39 0.85 -8.12 0.16
N ARG A 40 0.20 -7.02 0.55
CA ARG A 40 -0.50 -6.08 -0.32
C ARG A 40 -0.15 -4.64 0.03
N SER A 41 0.15 -3.84 -0.99
CA SER A 41 0.33 -2.39 -0.95
C SER A 41 0.60 -1.90 -2.37
N LEU A 42 0.25 -0.65 -2.69
CA LEU A 42 0.68 0.01 -3.91
C LEU A 42 1.98 0.77 -3.62
N HIS A 43 3.05 0.39 -4.32
CA HIS A 43 4.36 1.03 -4.19
C HIS A 43 4.62 1.89 -5.41
N ILE A 44 4.86 3.17 -5.21
CA ILE A 44 5.27 4.08 -6.28
C ILE A 44 6.63 4.68 -5.94
N ILE A 45 7.45 4.89 -6.96
CA ILE A 45 8.65 5.70 -6.89
C ILE A 45 8.36 6.94 -7.74
N VAL A 46 8.42 8.11 -7.11
CA VAL A 46 8.23 9.40 -7.77
C VAL A 46 9.53 10.21 -7.72
N ALA A 47 9.73 11.08 -8.70
CA ALA A 47 10.76 12.11 -8.67
C ALA A 47 10.11 13.48 -8.43
N ILE A 48 10.62 14.21 -7.45
CA ILE A 48 10.11 15.53 -7.04
C ILE A 48 11.27 16.52 -6.84
N PRO A 49 11.11 17.80 -7.20
CA PRO A 49 12.10 18.83 -6.91
C PRO A 49 12.07 19.20 -5.42
N ILE A 50 13.24 19.25 -4.80
CA ILE A 50 13.45 19.81 -3.47
C ILE A 50 14.30 21.07 -3.62
N PHE A 51 13.73 22.20 -3.21
CA PHE A 51 14.38 23.51 -3.22
C PHE A 51 15.17 23.70 -1.91
N LEU A 52 16.48 23.56 -1.99
CA LEU A 52 17.42 23.82 -0.91
C LEU A 52 17.86 25.30 -0.94
N SER A 53 18.53 25.76 0.10
CA SER A 53 18.95 27.16 0.24
C SER A 53 19.78 27.70 -0.93
N GLU A 54 20.54 26.85 -1.61
CA GLU A 54 21.47 27.24 -2.69
C GLU A 54 21.17 26.60 -4.05
N LYS A 55 20.32 25.55 -4.09
CA LYS A 55 20.07 24.79 -5.32
C LYS A 55 18.73 24.06 -5.26
N SER A 56 18.17 23.80 -6.44
CA SER A 56 17.09 22.83 -6.62
C SER A 56 17.67 21.49 -7.05
N GLU A 57 17.28 20.41 -6.40
CA GLU A 57 17.66 19.04 -6.79
C GLU A 57 16.43 18.14 -6.85
N VAL A 58 16.40 17.24 -7.83
CA VAL A 58 15.33 16.27 -7.99
C VAL A 58 15.66 15.00 -7.19
N PHE A 59 14.79 14.63 -6.27
CA PHE A 59 14.94 13.45 -5.43
C PHE A 59 13.93 12.36 -5.81
N ARG A 60 14.37 11.10 -5.72
CA ARG A 60 13.46 9.94 -5.82
C ARG A 60 12.94 9.57 -4.44
N VAL A 61 11.63 9.44 -4.33
CA VAL A 61 10.93 9.07 -3.10
C VAL A 61 10.12 7.81 -3.35
N GLU A 62 10.27 6.80 -2.51
CA GLU A 62 9.37 5.64 -2.47
C GLU A 62 8.18 5.95 -1.56
N ILE A 63 6.98 5.79 -2.10
CA ILE A 63 5.73 5.98 -1.35
C ILE A 63 4.97 4.65 -1.38
N GLN A 64 4.67 4.15 -0.19
CA GLN A 64 3.84 2.97 0.02
C GLN A 64 2.47 3.38 0.51
N ILE A 65 1.45 2.96 -0.22
CA ILE A 65 0.06 3.34 0.00
C ILE A 65 -0.74 2.06 0.18
N ARG A 66 -1.57 2.04 1.22
CA ARG A 66 -2.23 0.83 1.72
C ARG A 66 -3.46 1.20 2.50
N THR A 67 -4.37 0.25 2.70
CA THR A 67 -5.48 0.42 3.64
C THR A 67 -5.02 0.19 5.08
N ILE A 68 -5.89 0.52 6.04
CA ILE A 68 -5.65 0.24 7.47
C ILE A 68 -5.45 -1.27 7.70
N ALA A 69 -6.25 -2.12 7.06
CA ALA A 69 -6.15 -3.56 7.28
C ALA A 69 -4.88 -4.16 6.67
N MET A 70 -4.44 -3.66 5.50
CA MET A 70 -3.14 -4.01 4.90
C MET A 70 -1.98 -3.60 5.81
N ASP A 71 -2.04 -2.41 6.41
CA ASP A 71 -1.01 -1.92 7.33
C ASP A 71 -0.93 -2.76 8.62
N PHE A 72 -2.09 -3.10 9.19
CA PHE A 72 -2.18 -3.99 10.33
C PHE A 72 -1.57 -5.37 10.04
N TRP A 73 -1.93 -5.97 8.92
CA TRP A 73 -1.40 -7.28 8.50
C TRP A 73 0.12 -7.22 8.28
N ALA A 74 0.61 -6.21 7.54
CA ALA A 74 2.02 -6.06 7.23
C ALA A 74 2.87 -5.83 8.48
N SER A 75 2.35 -5.11 9.48
CA SER A 75 3.02 -4.89 10.76
C SER A 75 3.23 -6.18 11.53
N LEU A 76 2.24 -7.08 11.53
CA LEU A 76 2.37 -8.39 12.17
C LEU A 76 3.35 -9.30 11.42
N GLU A 77 3.25 -9.37 10.08
CA GLU A 77 4.17 -10.17 9.27
C GLU A 77 5.63 -9.75 9.47
N HIS A 78 5.88 -8.43 9.47
CA HIS A 78 7.21 -7.89 9.68
C HIS A 78 7.76 -8.23 11.08
N SER A 79 6.92 -8.09 12.12
CA SER A 79 7.31 -8.45 13.49
C SER A 79 7.67 -9.94 13.61
N LEU A 80 6.92 -10.82 12.97
CA LEU A 80 7.16 -12.27 12.97
C LEU A 80 8.42 -12.63 12.20
N ARG A 81 8.66 -12.02 11.03
CA ARG A 81 9.91 -12.18 10.27
C ARG A 81 11.14 -11.78 11.10
N TYR A 82 11.04 -10.67 11.83
CA TYR A 82 12.15 -10.14 12.61
C TYR A 82 12.50 -11.01 13.83
N LYS A 83 11.50 -11.53 14.56
CA LYS A 83 11.73 -12.35 15.76
C LYS A 83 12.47 -13.66 15.49
N GLY A 84 12.38 -14.20 14.27
CA GLY A 84 12.96 -15.49 13.91
C GLY A 84 12.29 -16.66 14.64
N GLY A 85 12.59 -17.90 14.23
CA GLY A 85 12.06 -19.11 14.88
C GLY A 85 10.54 -19.31 14.78
N VAL A 86 9.86 -18.56 13.91
CA VAL A 86 8.41 -18.67 13.70
C VAL A 86 8.08 -19.91 12.87
N PRO A 87 7.16 -20.78 13.31
CA PRO A 87 6.78 -21.98 12.56
C PRO A 87 6.21 -21.66 11.17
N PRO A 88 6.49 -22.46 10.13
CA PRO A 88 5.92 -22.27 8.79
C PRO A 88 4.39 -22.18 8.78
N ALA A 89 3.71 -22.91 9.68
CA ALA A 89 2.26 -22.87 9.82
C ALA A 89 1.71 -21.47 10.17
N ALA A 90 2.47 -20.64 10.91
CA ALA A 90 2.05 -19.29 11.23
C ALA A 90 2.10 -18.37 10.00
N PHE A 91 3.08 -18.56 9.10
CA PHE A 91 3.12 -17.83 7.84
C PHE A 91 1.97 -18.24 6.91
N LYS A 92 1.56 -19.51 6.94
CA LYS A 92 0.36 -19.94 6.19
C LYS A 92 -0.91 -19.28 6.73
N GLN A 93 -1.06 -19.19 8.05
CA GLN A 93 -2.19 -18.47 8.65
C GLN A 93 -2.19 -16.98 8.31
N LEU A 94 -1.01 -16.34 8.22
CA LEU A 94 -0.91 -14.96 7.75
C LEU A 94 -1.40 -14.82 6.31
N GLU A 95 -0.98 -15.69 5.40
CA GLU A 95 -1.42 -15.70 4.01
C GLU A 95 -2.96 -15.82 3.89
N ASP A 96 -3.54 -16.76 4.66
CA ASP A 96 -4.99 -16.98 4.70
C ASP A 96 -5.73 -15.78 5.32
N ALA A 97 -5.15 -15.14 6.33
CA ALA A 97 -5.66 -13.91 6.92
C ALA A 97 -5.64 -12.74 5.94
N ALA A 98 -4.57 -12.56 5.15
CA ALA A 98 -4.50 -11.53 4.11
C ALA A 98 -5.62 -11.70 3.07
N THR A 99 -5.89 -12.95 2.68
CA THR A 99 -6.99 -13.26 1.75
C THR A 99 -8.35 -12.94 2.35
N SER A 100 -8.54 -13.24 3.63
CA SER A 100 -9.80 -12.96 4.35
C SER A 100 -10.02 -11.45 4.53
N ILE A 101 -8.96 -10.71 4.89
CA ILE A 101 -8.97 -9.25 4.98
C ILE A 101 -9.40 -8.63 3.66
N SER A 102 -8.79 -9.03 2.53
CA SER A 102 -9.14 -8.50 1.21
C SER A 102 -10.63 -8.67 0.91
N LYS A 103 -11.21 -9.84 1.17
CA LYS A 103 -12.63 -10.10 0.91
C LYS A 103 -13.53 -9.21 1.76
N MET A 104 -13.16 -9.01 3.03
CA MET A 104 -13.89 -8.12 3.93
C MET A 104 -13.80 -6.67 3.47
N GLU A 105 -12.62 -6.21 3.04
CA GLU A 105 -12.45 -4.85 2.51
C GLU A 105 -13.28 -4.62 1.24
N ASP A 106 -13.32 -5.60 0.33
CA ASP A 106 -14.18 -5.53 -0.87
C ASP A 106 -15.66 -5.40 -0.48
N GLN A 107 -16.12 -6.18 0.51
CA GLN A 107 -17.50 -6.10 1.00
C GLN A 107 -17.81 -4.74 1.63
N MET A 108 -16.93 -4.23 2.48
CA MET A 108 -17.11 -2.92 3.11
C MET A 108 -17.12 -1.80 2.08
N LEU A 109 -16.30 -1.92 1.03
CA LEU A 109 -16.29 -0.95 -0.06
C LEU A 109 -17.60 -0.95 -0.85
N VAL A 110 -18.19 -2.11 -1.12
CA VAL A 110 -19.51 -2.21 -1.75
C VAL A 110 -20.58 -1.52 -0.91
N ILE A 111 -20.56 -1.70 0.42
CA ILE A 111 -21.51 -1.05 1.34
C ILE A 111 -21.35 0.46 1.30
N ARG A 112 -20.10 0.98 1.37
CA ARG A 112 -19.82 2.41 1.27
C ARG A 112 -20.42 3.00 -0.01
N LYS A 113 -20.15 2.39 -1.16
CA LYS A 113 -20.62 2.88 -2.46
C LYS A 113 -22.14 2.93 -2.53
N TYR A 114 -22.82 1.91 -2.01
CA TYR A 114 -24.28 1.89 -1.94
C TYR A 114 -24.87 3.01 -1.07
N MET A 115 -24.14 3.53 -0.09
CA MET A 115 -24.59 4.64 0.76
C MET A 115 -24.29 6.03 0.17
N GLU A 116 -23.39 6.11 -0.81
CA GLU A 116 -23.01 7.35 -1.49
C GLU A 116 -23.85 7.64 -2.74
N ASP A 117 -24.57 6.63 -3.25
CA ASP A 117 -25.58 6.73 -4.33
C ASP A 117 -26.96 7.19 -3.79
#